data_AF-C0RC73-F1
#
_entry.id   AF-C0RC73-F1
#
_cell.length_a   1.000
_cell.length_b   1.000
_cell.length_c   1.000
_cell.angle_alpha   90.00
_cell.angle_beta   90.00
_cell.angle_gamma   90.00
#
_symmetry.space_group_name_H-M   'P 1'
#
loop_
_entity.id
_entity.type
_entity.pdbx_description
1 polymer ?
#
loop_
_entity_poly.entity_id
_entity_poly.type
_entity_poly.pdbx_seq_one_letter_code
_entity_poly.pdbx_strand_id
1 'polypeptide(L)'
;MIKTKLNIIIINIMTTILALICISCAVNKINPKPNKYTNTTENSQDFENKSQDSNSFNQESLETILLELKAIGKKLEAQKEQEDTAIAKIISEQCDFLSTFKIGPYDLIVEENQTEIKRIIYSSLNYETQKINTLKEILEKLKKNNQYHTIVGSFINHISWRIQFRLSEHLKTIKDKLSTLSKKEAEETLLSAKHYLTLKQRFAKTLTATLEAYSQNSQQIKTDEEKLANHMNDNYKEFDSLKSIH
;
A
#
# COMPACT_ATOMS: atom_id res chain seq x y z
N MET A 1 10.16 -24.24 13.54
CA MET A 1 8.73 -23.90 13.73
C MET A 1 8.35 -22.44 13.41
N ILE A 2 9.31 -21.56 13.05
CA ILE A 2 9.05 -20.14 12.72
C ILE A 2 8.74 -19.95 11.22
N LYS A 3 9.34 -20.75 10.32
CA LYS A 3 9.17 -20.64 8.86
C LYS A 3 7.76 -20.95 8.37
N THR A 4 7.05 -21.89 8.99
CA THR A 4 5.68 -22.28 8.60
C THR A 4 4.67 -21.17 8.87
N LYS A 5 4.90 -20.35 9.92
CA LYS A 5 4.05 -19.19 10.23
C LYS A 5 4.21 -18.08 9.19
N LEU A 6 5.43 -17.85 8.67
CA LEU A 6 5.69 -16.79 7.69
C LEU A 6 4.99 -17.07 6.34
N ASN A 7 4.99 -18.32 5.88
CA ASN A 7 4.35 -18.68 4.61
C ASN A 7 2.81 -18.64 4.69
N ILE A 8 2.21 -19.01 5.83
CA ILE A 8 0.77 -18.87 6.06
C ILE A 8 0.38 -17.37 6.13
N ILE A 9 1.23 -16.53 6.72
CA ILE A 9 1.04 -15.07 6.76
C ILE A 9 1.07 -14.49 5.34
N ILE A 10 2.03 -14.87 4.48
CA ILE A 10 2.16 -14.37 3.10
C ILE A 10 0.96 -14.79 2.23
N ILE A 11 0.48 -16.03 2.34
CA ILE A 11 -0.69 -16.52 1.59
C ILE A 11 -1.98 -15.81 2.02
N ASN A 12 -2.14 -15.56 3.33
CA ASN A 12 -3.29 -14.81 3.87
C ASN A 12 -3.28 -13.34 3.42
N ILE A 13 -2.10 -12.72 3.27
CA ILE A 13 -1.95 -11.36 2.74
C ILE A 13 -2.37 -11.32 1.26
N MET A 14 -1.93 -12.29 0.43
CA MET A 14 -2.34 -12.38 -0.98
C MET A 14 -3.84 -12.56 -1.17
N THR A 15 -4.52 -13.30 -0.29
CA THR A 15 -5.98 -13.47 -0.33
C THR A 15 -6.74 -12.25 0.22
N THR A 16 -6.22 -11.53 1.21
CA THR A 16 -6.83 -10.25 1.65
C THR A 16 -6.68 -9.12 0.62
N ILE A 17 -5.59 -9.12 -0.15
CA ILE A 17 -5.37 -8.21 -1.29
C ILE A 17 -6.46 -8.39 -2.36
N LEU A 18 -6.94 -9.61 -2.56
CA LEU A 18 -8.01 -9.89 -3.51
C LEU A 18 -9.37 -9.38 -3.00
N ALA A 19 -9.64 -9.46 -1.69
CA ALA A 19 -10.93 -9.08 -1.11
C ALA A 19 -11.10 -7.56 -0.90
N LEU A 20 -10.04 -6.83 -0.52
CA LEU A 20 -10.13 -5.38 -0.25
C LEU A 20 -10.36 -4.55 -1.52
N ILE A 21 -9.87 -5.02 -2.67
CA ILE A 21 -10.15 -4.41 -3.98
C ILE A 21 -11.60 -4.68 -4.42
N CYS A 22 -12.18 -5.82 -4.03
CA CYS A 22 -13.59 -6.11 -4.32
C CYS A 22 -14.58 -5.28 -3.48
N ILE A 23 -14.22 -4.80 -2.29
CA ILE A 23 -15.12 -3.96 -1.47
C ILE A 23 -15.24 -2.55 -2.06
N SER A 24 -14.19 -2.00 -2.67
CA SER A 24 -14.29 -0.76 -3.45
C SER A 24 -15.10 -0.89 -4.75
N CYS A 25 -15.46 -2.11 -5.15
CA CYS A 25 -16.28 -2.38 -6.34
C CYS A 25 -17.79 -2.54 -6.03
N ALA A 26 -18.22 -2.41 -4.77
CA ALA A 26 -19.62 -2.50 -4.37
C ALA A 26 -20.24 -1.14 -4.00
N VAL A 27 -20.08 -0.13 -4.87
CA VAL A 27 -20.96 1.04 -4.90
C VAL A 27 -21.74 1.01 -6.22
N ASN A 28 -22.65 0.04 -6.31
CA ASN A 28 -23.91 0.17 -7.04
C ASN A 28 -24.89 -0.85 -6.44
N LYS A 29 -25.91 -0.32 -5.75
CA LYS A 29 -26.97 -1.12 -5.12
C LYS A 29 -27.78 -1.83 -6.20
N ILE A 30 -27.69 -3.17 -6.27
CA ILE A 30 -28.85 -4.04 -6.55
C ILE A 30 -28.68 -5.32 -5.70
N ASN A 31 -29.66 -5.58 -4.84
CA ASN A 31 -29.73 -6.74 -3.93
C ASN A 31 -29.59 -8.08 -4.67
N PRO A 32 -28.93 -9.10 -4.07
CA PRO A 32 -29.23 -10.49 -4.39
C PRO A 32 -30.35 -11.00 -3.45
N LYS A 33 -31.48 -11.43 -4.04
CA LYS A 33 -32.42 -12.34 -3.37
C LYS A 33 -31.71 -13.68 -3.09
N PRO A 34 -31.98 -14.33 -1.94
CA PRO A 34 -31.43 -15.65 -1.68
C PRO A 34 -32.29 -16.70 -2.40
N ASN A 35 -31.68 -17.66 -3.09
CA ASN A 35 -32.36 -18.91 -3.37
C ASN A 35 -31.51 -20.15 -3.07
N LYS A 36 -32.22 -21.05 -2.41
CA LYS A 36 -31.90 -22.30 -1.75
C LYS A 36 -31.44 -23.44 -2.69
N TYR A 37 -30.56 -24.29 -2.14
CA TYR A 37 -30.42 -25.76 -2.29
C TYR A 37 -30.43 -26.43 -3.69
N THR A 38 -29.38 -27.22 -3.96
CA THR A 38 -29.49 -28.69 -4.14
C THR A 38 -28.11 -29.37 -4.14
N ASN A 39 -27.99 -30.47 -3.38
CA ASN A 39 -26.86 -31.42 -3.34
C ASN A 39 -26.73 -32.19 -4.66
N THR A 40 -25.56 -32.81 -4.93
CA THR A 40 -25.42 -34.21 -5.46
C THR A 40 -23.93 -34.64 -5.46
N THR A 41 -23.60 -35.50 -4.48
CA THR A 41 -22.84 -36.78 -4.56
C THR A 41 -21.32 -36.86 -4.71
N GLU A 42 -20.78 -37.66 -3.77
CA GLU A 42 -19.47 -38.27 -3.62
C GLU A 42 -18.99 -39.04 -4.87
N ASN A 43 -17.67 -39.13 -5.03
CA ASN A 43 -17.00 -40.42 -5.21
C ASN A 43 -15.55 -40.33 -4.72
N SER A 44 -15.25 -41.17 -3.74
CA SER A 44 -13.93 -41.50 -3.24
C SER A 44 -13.26 -42.50 -4.16
N GLN A 45 -11.96 -42.33 -4.43
CA GLN A 45 -11.07 -43.44 -4.75
C GLN A 45 -9.68 -43.16 -4.18
N ASP A 46 -9.27 -44.10 -3.36
CA ASP A 46 -8.15 -44.09 -2.42
C ASP A 46 -6.89 -44.74 -3.02
N PHE A 47 -5.71 -44.25 -2.57
CA PHE A 47 -4.39 -44.89 -2.38
C PHE A 47 -3.76 -45.73 -3.54
N GLU A 48 -2.45 -45.69 -3.86
CA GLU A 48 -1.31 -45.79 -2.94
C GLU A 48 0.06 -45.59 -3.66
N ASN A 49 0.99 -44.91 -2.96
CA ASN A 49 2.46 -45.04 -2.91
C ASN A 49 3.37 -45.06 -4.17
N LYS A 50 4.30 -44.08 -4.21
CA LYS A 50 5.74 -44.33 -3.91
C LYS A 50 6.57 -43.05 -3.77
N SER A 51 7.58 -43.18 -2.90
CA SER A 51 8.82 -42.39 -2.80
C SER A 51 8.78 -41.16 -1.88
N GLN A 52 9.01 -41.44 -0.60
CA GLN A 52 9.85 -40.62 0.26
C GLN A 52 11.08 -40.17 -0.53
N ASP A 53 11.18 -38.88 -0.78
CA ASP A 53 12.49 -38.26 -0.95
C ASP A 53 12.53 -36.97 -0.14
N SER A 54 13.69 -36.79 0.48
CA SER A 54 14.06 -35.79 1.47
C SER A 54 13.51 -34.38 1.23
N ASN A 55 13.23 -33.67 2.33
CA ASN A 55 12.98 -32.22 2.41
C ASN A 55 13.88 -31.39 1.46
N SER A 56 13.43 -31.20 0.23
CA SER A 56 13.90 -30.17 -0.66
C SER A 56 13.18 -28.89 -0.26
N PHE A 57 13.93 -27.89 0.21
CA PHE A 57 13.42 -26.52 0.20
C PHE A 57 13.03 -26.22 -1.25
N ASN A 58 11.73 -26.17 -1.56
CA ASN A 58 11.23 -25.86 -2.89
C ASN A 58 11.80 -24.51 -3.36
N GLN A 59 12.90 -24.56 -4.09
CA GLN A 59 13.46 -23.41 -4.76
C GLN A 59 12.52 -23.12 -5.92
N GLU A 60 11.77 -22.02 -5.86
CA GLU A 60 10.90 -21.62 -6.97
C GLU A 60 11.71 -21.59 -8.27
N SER A 61 11.10 -22.09 -9.36
CA SER A 61 11.71 -22.01 -10.67
C SER A 61 11.76 -20.54 -11.11
N LEU A 62 12.77 -20.18 -11.91
CA LEU A 62 12.85 -18.83 -12.50
C LEU A 62 11.54 -18.50 -13.23
N GLU A 63 10.98 -19.44 -13.97
CA GLU A 63 9.72 -19.28 -14.68
C GLU A 63 8.55 -18.89 -13.73
N THR A 64 8.46 -19.53 -12.57
CA THR A 64 7.43 -19.21 -11.56
C THR A 64 7.59 -17.78 -11.04
N ILE A 65 8.82 -17.38 -10.71
CA ILE A 65 9.15 -16.04 -10.23
C ILE A 65 8.82 -14.97 -11.29
N LEU A 66 9.18 -15.23 -12.56
CA LEU A 66 8.89 -14.33 -13.67
C LEU A 66 7.38 -14.19 -13.93
N LEU A 67 6.60 -15.27 -13.79
CA LEU A 67 5.14 -15.22 -13.89
C LEU A 67 4.53 -14.36 -12.78
N GLU A 68 5.02 -14.48 -11.55
CA GLU A 68 4.53 -13.65 -10.44
C GLU A 68 4.91 -12.18 -10.62
N LEU A 69 6.16 -11.89 -11.01
CA LEU A 69 6.60 -10.55 -11.36
C LEU A 69 5.74 -9.94 -12.47
N LYS A 70 5.42 -10.71 -13.51
CA LYS A 70 4.51 -10.27 -14.59
C LYS A 70 3.12 -9.93 -14.06
N ALA A 71 2.58 -10.72 -13.13
CA ALA A 71 1.30 -10.45 -12.51
C ALA A 71 1.34 -9.18 -11.64
N ILE A 72 2.41 -8.98 -10.87
CA ILE A 72 2.64 -7.75 -10.10
C ILE A 72 2.75 -6.53 -11.04
N GLY A 73 3.53 -6.63 -12.12
CA GLY A 73 3.70 -5.56 -13.10
C GLY A 73 2.38 -5.10 -13.69
N LYS A 74 1.55 -6.04 -14.15
CA LYS A 74 0.20 -5.72 -14.68
C LYS A 74 -0.69 -5.02 -13.65
N LYS A 75 -0.63 -5.45 -12.38
CA LYS A 75 -1.42 -4.82 -11.30
C LYS A 75 -0.94 -3.39 -11.01
N LEU A 76 0.37 -3.19 -10.92
CA LEU A 76 0.95 -1.86 -10.69
C LEU A 76 0.67 -0.91 -11.85
N GLU A 77 0.71 -1.40 -13.09
CA GLU A 77 0.36 -0.61 -14.28
C GLU A 77 -1.11 -0.17 -14.26
N ALA A 78 -2.04 -1.09 -14.02
CA ALA A 78 -3.46 -0.76 -13.90
C ALA A 78 -3.74 0.22 -12.74
N GLN A 79 -3.08 0.03 -11.59
CA GLN A 79 -3.18 0.97 -10.46
C GLN A 79 -2.68 2.37 -10.86
N LYS A 80 -1.56 2.46 -11.58
CA LYS A 80 -0.98 3.73 -12.02
C LYS A 80 -1.95 4.48 -12.95
N GLU A 81 -2.58 3.80 -13.90
CA GLU A 81 -3.57 4.40 -14.81
C GLU A 81 -4.81 4.93 -14.07
N GLN A 82 -5.31 4.16 -13.10
CA GLN A 82 -6.41 4.57 -12.23
C GLN A 82 -6.03 5.81 -11.40
N GLU A 83 -4.85 5.77 -10.77
CA GLU A 83 -4.31 6.88 -9.99
C GLU A 83 -4.14 8.14 -10.85
N ASP A 84 -3.63 8.02 -12.07
CA ASP A 84 -3.45 9.14 -13.01
C ASP A 84 -4.80 9.83 -13.29
N THR A 85 -5.83 9.04 -13.57
CA THR A 85 -7.19 9.56 -13.81
C THR A 85 -7.77 10.24 -12.57
N ALA A 86 -7.65 9.60 -11.41
CA ALA A 86 -8.22 10.11 -10.16
C ALA A 86 -7.51 11.39 -9.66
N ILE A 87 -6.18 11.46 -9.82
CA ILE A 87 -5.40 12.66 -9.48
C ILE A 87 -5.76 13.82 -10.40
N ALA A 88 -5.92 13.58 -11.71
CA ALA A 88 -6.37 14.62 -12.63
C ALA A 88 -7.72 15.23 -12.22
N LYS A 89 -8.64 14.39 -11.71
CA LYS A 89 -9.91 14.86 -11.14
C LYS A 89 -9.70 15.75 -9.91
N ILE A 90 -8.89 15.33 -8.94
CA ILE A 90 -8.57 16.12 -7.73
C ILE A 90 -7.98 17.49 -8.10
N ILE A 91 -7.10 17.53 -9.10
CA ILE A 91 -6.52 18.78 -9.62
C ILE A 91 -7.62 19.68 -10.21
N SER A 92 -8.50 19.13 -11.05
CA SER A 92 -9.60 19.89 -11.67
C SER A 92 -10.59 20.46 -10.64
N GLU A 93 -10.79 19.76 -9.52
CA GLU A 93 -11.62 20.17 -8.40
C GLU A 93 -10.90 21.12 -7.42
N GLN A 94 -9.67 21.55 -7.74
CA GLN A 94 -8.83 22.43 -6.91
C GLN A 94 -8.60 21.91 -5.48
N CYS A 95 -8.62 20.58 -5.31
CA CYS A 95 -8.42 19.92 -4.02
C CYS A 95 -6.96 19.45 -3.81
N ASP A 96 -6.09 19.64 -4.79
CA ASP A 96 -4.70 19.19 -4.77
C ASP A 96 -3.79 20.11 -3.94
N PHE A 97 -3.83 19.98 -2.62
CA PHE A 97 -2.97 20.76 -1.74
C PHE A 97 -1.49 20.37 -1.83
N LEU A 98 -1.17 19.12 -2.17
CA LEU A 98 0.21 18.64 -2.26
C LEU A 98 1.00 19.35 -3.37
N SER A 99 0.33 19.84 -4.42
CA SER A 99 0.96 20.64 -5.48
C SER A 99 1.77 21.85 -4.98
N THR A 100 1.38 22.42 -3.84
CA THR A 100 1.98 23.64 -3.27
C THR A 100 2.47 23.45 -1.83
N PHE A 101 2.29 22.25 -1.27
CA PHE A 101 2.69 21.96 0.11
C PHE A 101 4.22 21.92 0.23
N LYS A 102 4.76 22.83 1.04
CA LYS A 102 6.18 22.89 1.43
C LYS A 102 6.30 22.72 2.93
N ILE A 103 7.30 21.98 3.39
CA ILE A 103 7.53 21.77 4.83
C ILE A 103 8.22 23.01 5.39
N GLY A 104 9.39 23.35 4.86
CA GLY A 104 10.09 24.59 5.09
C GLY A 104 9.74 25.68 4.06
N PRO A 105 9.96 26.96 4.39
CA PRO A 105 9.68 28.08 3.48
C PRO A 105 10.52 28.06 2.20
N TYR A 106 11.72 27.47 2.26
CA TYR A 106 12.69 27.42 1.16
C TYR A 106 12.76 26.06 0.46
N ASP A 107 11.87 25.13 0.82
CA ASP A 107 11.89 23.80 0.21
C ASP A 107 11.52 23.88 -1.27
N LEU A 108 12.28 23.10 -2.06
CA LEU A 108 12.03 22.90 -3.48
C LEU A 108 10.96 21.83 -3.66
N ILE A 109 10.00 22.12 -4.54
CA ILE A 109 8.99 21.14 -4.96
C ILE A 109 9.51 20.51 -6.25
N VAL A 110 9.93 19.24 -6.17
CA VAL A 110 10.33 18.45 -7.35
C VAL A 110 9.09 17.72 -7.89
N GLU A 111 8.71 18.03 -9.13
CA GLU A 111 7.44 17.57 -9.74
C GLU A 111 7.34 16.03 -9.81
N GLU A 112 8.43 15.35 -10.15
CA GLU A 112 8.49 13.88 -10.18
C GLU A 112 8.19 13.29 -8.81
N ASN A 113 8.80 13.84 -7.75
CA ASN A 113 8.54 13.40 -6.37
C ASN A 113 7.10 13.67 -5.96
N GLN A 114 6.54 14.81 -6.35
CA GLN A 114 5.14 15.15 -6.06
C GLN A 114 4.16 14.17 -6.69
N THR A 115 4.44 13.71 -7.91
CA THR A 115 3.60 12.72 -8.57
C THR A 115 3.54 11.43 -7.73
N GLU A 116 4.69 10.93 -7.26
CA GLU A 116 4.71 9.73 -6.42
C GLU A 116 4.05 9.96 -5.05
N ILE A 117 4.27 11.10 -4.41
CA ILE A 117 3.63 11.43 -3.13
C ILE A 117 2.10 11.48 -3.28
N LYS A 118 1.59 12.12 -4.34
CA LYS A 118 0.14 12.21 -4.63
C LYS A 118 -0.47 10.82 -4.85
N ARG A 119 0.20 9.94 -5.61
CA ARG A 119 -0.27 8.57 -5.86
C ARG A 119 -0.57 7.82 -4.57
N ILE A 120 0.41 7.73 -3.67
CA ILE A 120 0.22 6.94 -2.45
C ILE A 120 -0.71 7.62 -1.45
N ILE A 121 -0.62 8.94 -1.27
CA ILE A 121 -1.47 9.65 -0.30
C ILE A 121 -2.92 9.64 -0.77
N TYR A 122 -3.21 10.11 -1.98
CA TYR A 122 -4.61 10.23 -2.41
C TYR A 122 -5.27 8.88 -2.63
N SER A 123 -4.56 7.85 -3.11
CA SER A 123 -5.11 6.48 -3.18
C SER A 123 -5.41 5.91 -1.79
N SER A 124 -4.55 6.15 -0.80
CA SER A 124 -4.78 5.73 0.59
C SER A 124 -5.98 6.41 1.26
N LEU A 125 -6.40 7.55 0.72
CA LEU A 125 -7.58 8.30 1.16
C LEU A 125 -8.82 8.02 0.30
N ASN A 126 -8.75 7.02 -0.59
CA ASN A 126 -9.78 6.71 -1.58
C ASN A 126 -10.21 7.93 -2.43
N TYR A 127 -9.30 8.90 -2.60
CA TYR A 127 -9.56 10.15 -3.31
C TYR A 127 -10.73 10.98 -2.72
N GLU A 128 -11.09 10.75 -1.45
CA GLU A 128 -12.19 11.45 -0.78
C GLU A 128 -11.75 12.86 -0.35
N THR A 129 -12.37 13.90 -0.92
CA THR A 129 -12.03 15.31 -0.67
C THR A 129 -12.04 15.68 0.83
N GLN A 130 -12.99 15.14 1.61
CA GLN A 130 -13.04 15.38 3.05
C GLN A 130 -11.81 14.83 3.78
N LYS A 131 -11.35 13.63 3.42
CA LYS A 131 -10.15 13.01 4.00
C LYS A 131 -8.88 13.77 3.58
N ILE A 132 -8.81 14.20 2.32
CA ILE A 132 -7.71 15.02 1.81
C ILE A 132 -7.62 16.34 2.57
N ASN A 133 -8.75 17.03 2.79
CA ASN A 133 -8.78 18.28 3.56
C ASN A 133 -8.42 18.07 5.03
N THR A 134 -8.82 16.96 5.63
CA THR A 134 -8.44 16.61 7.00
C THR A 134 -6.92 16.39 7.10
N LEU A 135 -6.33 15.68 6.14
CA LEU A 135 -4.88 15.52 6.08
C LEU A 135 -4.16 16.86 5.88
N LYS A 136 -4.66 17.72 4.99
CA LYS A 136 -4.14 19.08 4.80
C LYS A 136 -4.10 19.85 6.12
N GLU A 137 -5.19 19.80 6.89
CA GLU A 137 -5.29 20.46 8.20
C GLU A 137 -4.22 19.95 9.18
N ILE A 138 -4.06 18.63 9.29
CA ILE A 138 -3.04 18.00 10.15
C ILE A 138 -1.64 18.50 9.78
N LEU A 139 -1.29 18.45 8.49
CA LEU A 139 0.04 18.80 8.02
C LEU A 139 0.33 20.30 8.15
N GLU A 140 -0.64 21.16 7.83
CA GLU A 140 -0.49 22.61 8.02
C GLU A 140 -0.41 23.00 9.51
N LYS A 141 -1.05 22.24 10.41
CA LYS A 141 -0.92 22.46 11.86
C LYS A 141 0.51 22.18 12.32
N LEU A 142 1.04 21.00 11.99
CA LEU A 142 2.40 20.59 12.39
C LEU A 142 3.48 21.49 11.77
N LYS A 143 3.31 21.87 10.50
CA LYS A 143 4.26 22.71 9.77
C LYS A 143 4.50 24.09 10.39
N LYS A 144 3.57 24.64 11.17
CA LYS A 144 3.74 25.94 11.84
C LYS A 144 4.90 25.95 12.84
N ASN A 145 5.24 24.80 13.41
CA ASN A 145 6.36 24.66 14.33
C ASN A 145 7.51 23.90 13.65
N ASN A 146 8.65 24.58 13.51
CA ASN A 146 9.84 24.02 12.89
C ASN A 146 10.35 22.75 13.59
N GLN A 147 10.05 22.55 14.87
CA GLN A 147 10.40 21.32 15.61
C GLN A 147 9.72 20.07 15.01
N TYR A 148 8.56 20.24 14.36
CA TYR A 148 7.79 19.14 13.78
C TYR A 148 8.06 18.94 12.28
N HIS A 149 8.92 19.76 11.66
CA HIS A 149 9.27 19.62 10.25
C HIS A 149 9.90 18.25 9.95
N THR A 150 10.70 17.72 10.86
CA THR A 150 11.32 16.39 10.72
C THR A 150 10.26 15.28 10.59
N ILE A 151 9.19 15.32 11.39
CA ILE A 151 8.15 14.28 11.32
C ILE A 151 7.25 14.45 10.10
N VAL A 152 6.95 15.68 9.71
CA VAL A 152 6.25 15.95 8.43
C VAL A 152 7.10 15.47 7.24
N GLY A 153 8.41 15.72 7.28
CA GLY A 153 9.37 15.25 6.27
C GLY A 153 9.49 13.73 6.25
N SER A 154 9.42 13.07 7.40
CA SER A 154 9.41 11.61 7.47
C SER A 154 8.13 11.07 6.81
N PHE A 155 6.96 11.61 7.14
CA PHE A 155 5.69 11.24 6.53
C PHE A 155 5.68 11.43 4.99
N ILE A 156 6.07 12.61 4.50
CA ILE A 156 6.03 12.96 3.07
C ILE A 156 7.15 12.26 2.27
N ASN A 157 8.40 12.44 2.68
CA ASN A 157 9.56 12.04 1.87
C ASN A 157 10.04 10.62 2.19
N HIS A 158 10.25 10.32 3.47
CA HIS A 158 10.84 9.02 3.84
C HIS A 158 9.85 7.87 3.71
N ILE A 159 8.59 8.09 4.05
CA ILE A 159 7.54 7.07 3.98
C ILE A 159 6.81 7.13 2.64
N SER A 160 6.05 8.20 2.39
CA SER A 160 5.12 8.25 1.24
C SER A 160 5.87 8.17 -0.09
N TRP A 161 6.78 9.13 -0.36
CA TRP A 161 7.54 9.14 -1.61
C TRP A 161 8.33 7.85 -1.82
N ARG A 162 9.10 7.41 -0.82
CA ARG A 162 9.99 6.25 -0.96
C ARG A 162 9.26 4.95 -1.29
N ILE A 163 8.10 4.69 -0.66
CA ILE A 163 7.30 3.49 -0.98
C ILE A 163 6.87 3.53 -2.44
N GLN A 164 6.32 4.66 -2.87
CA GLN A 164 5.71 4.81 -4.19
C GLN A 164 6.78 4.84 -5.30
N PHE A 165 7.89 5.55 -5.07
CA PHE A 165 9.07 5.55 -5.94
C PHE A 165 9.61 4.13 -6.18
N ARG A 166 9.77 3.32 -5.12
CA ARG A 166 10.28 1.95 -5.24
C ARG A 166 9.34 1.05 -6.03
N LEU A 167 8.02 1.20 -5.86
CA LEU A 167 7.03 0.50 -6.68
C LEU A 167 7.12 0.91 -8.16
N SER A 168 7.31 2.19 -8.44
CA SER A 168 7.54 2.69 -9.80
C SER A 168 8.83 2.14 -10.43
N GLU A 169 9.93 2.07 -9.68
CA GLU A 169 11.19 1.44 -10.14
C GLU A 169 11.02 -0.05 -10.44
N HIS A 170 10.30 -0.77 -9.58
CA HIS A 170 10.00 -2.19 -9.81
C HIS A 170 9.11 -2.39 -11.03
N LEU A 171 8.07 -1.57 -11.21
CA LEU A 171 7.23 -1.61 -12.41
C LEU A 171 8.07 -1.39 -13.67
N LYS A 172 8.94 -0.38 -13.68
CA LYS A 172 9.85 -0.12 -14.80
C LYS A 172 10.76 -1.32 -15.10
N THR A 173 11.36 -1.90 -14.06
CA THR A 173 12.21 -3.09 -14.18
C THR A 173 11.44 -4.28 -14.79
N ILE A 174 10.22 -4.52 -14.31
CA ILE A 174 9.35 -5.59 -14.82
C ILE A 174 8.94 -5.34 -16.28
N LYS A 175 8.72 -4.09 -16.69
CA LYS A 175 8.38 -3.77 -18.07
C LYS A 175 9.58 -3.91 -19.02
N ASP A 176 10.72 -3.39 -18.61
CA ASP A 176 11.87 -3.20 -19.51
C ASP A 176 12.80 -4.43 -19.55
N LYS A 177 12.87 -5.21 -18.46
CA LYS A 177 13.93 -6.21 -18.25
C LYS A 177 13.45 -7.60 -17.86
N LEU A 178 12.15 -7.86 -17.73
CA LEU A 178 11.64 -9.13 -17.19
C LEU A 178 12.21 -10.38 -17.88
N SER A 179 12.35 -10.37 -19.21
CA SER A 179 12.88 -11.51 -19.98
C SER A 179 14.40 -11.69 -19.85
N THR A 180 15.12 -10.69 -19.33
CA THR A 180 16.59 -10.70 -19.22
C THR A 180 17.08 -10.80 -17.78
N LEU A 181 16.18 -10.81 -16.78
CA LEU A 181 16.55 -11.00 -15.39
C LEU A 181 17.17 -12.38 -15.16
N SER A 182 18.33 -12.40 -14.49
CA SER A 182 18.85 -13.63 -13.89
C SER A 182 17.93 -14.09 -12.74
N LYS A 183 18.08 -15.35 -12.33
CA LYS A 183 17.33 -15.91 -11.19
C LYS A 183 17.47 -15.07 -9.92
N LYS A 184 18.69 -14.66 -9.59
CA LYS A 184 18.96 -13.85 -8.40
C LYS A 184 18.28 -12.48 -8.49
N GLU A 185 18.39 -11.80 -9.63
CA GLU A 185 17.75 -10.49 -9.82
C GLU A 185 16.23 -10.58 -9.77
N ALA A 186 15.66 -11.66 -10.33
CA ALA A 186 14.23 -11.91 -10.28
C ALA A 186 13.74 -12.17 -8.84
N GLU A 187 14.47 -12.98 -8.05
CA GLU A 187 14.17 -13.23 -6.63
C GLU A 187 14.23 -11.94 -5.79
N GLU A 188 15.28 -11.13 -5.97
CA GLU A 188 15.45 -9.86 -5.27
C GLU A 188 14.37 -8.85 -5.65
N THR A 189 14.05 -8.74 -6.95
CA THR A 189 12.98 -7.87 -7.44
C THR A 189 11.63 -8.29 -6.88
N LEU A 190 11.34 -9.59 -6.86
CA LEU A 190 10.08 -10.12 -6.35
C LEU A 190 9.93 -9.87 -4.85
N LEU A 191 10.97 -10.15 -4.07
CA LEU A 191 11.00 -9.91 -2.63
C LEU A 191 10.80 -8.43 -2.32
N SER A 192 11.52 -7.55 -3.01
CA SER A 192 11.43 -6.10 -2.83
C SER A 192 10.06 -5.55 -3.23
N ALA A 193 9.51 -5.98 -4.38
CA ALA A 193 8.17 -5.56 -4.81
C ALA A 193 7.08 -5.98 -3.81
N LYS A 194 7.12 -7.23 -3.31
CA LYS A 194 6.21 -7.71 -2.26
C LYS A 194 6.33 -6.90 -0.98
N HIS A 195 7.56 -6.57 -0.57
CA HIS A 195 7.80 -5.76 0.62
C HIS A 195 7.16 -4.36 0.49
N TYR A 196 7.41 -3.64 -0.60
CA TYR A 196 6.85 -2.30 -0.79
C TYR A 196 5.33 -2.30 -1.03
N LEU A 197 4.76 -3.34 -1.64
CA LEU A 197 3.31 -3.53 -1.71
C LEU A 197 2.70 -3.67 -0.30
N THR A 198 3.37 -4.43 0.57
CA THR A 198 2.97 -4.58 1.98
C THR A 198 3.07 -3.25 2.72
N LEU A 199 4.15 -2.48 2.51
CA LEU A 199 4.28 -1.14 3.10
C LEU A 199 3.20 -0.17 2.61
N LYS A 200 2.83 -0.19 1.32
CA LYS A 200 1.74 0.63 0.78
C LYS A 200 0.41 0.36 1.49
N GLN A 201 0.12 -0.91 1.80
CA GLN A 201 -1.09 -1.28 2.56
C GLN A 201 -1.03 -0.85 4.03
N ARG A 202 0.10 -1.08 4.70
CA ARG A 202 0.33 -0.63 6.08
C ARG A 202 0.20 0.88 6.17
N PHE A 203 0.74 1.61 5.20
CA PHE A 203 0.60 3.06 5.10
C PHE A 203 -0.87 3.49 5.01
N ALA A 204 -1.66 2.92 4.10
CA ALA A 204 -3.08 3.26 3.96
C ALA A 204 -3.88 2.97 5.24
N LYS A 205 -3.66 1.82 5.88
CA LYS A 205 -4.28 1.46 7.17
C LYS A 205 -3.91 2.45 8.27
N THR A 206 -2.64 2.82 8.35
CA THR A 206 -2.14 3.78 9.35
C THR A 206 -2.72 5.17 9.11
N LEU A 207 -2.73 5.66 7.86
CA LEU A 207 -3.30 6.95 7.49
C LEU A 207 -4.79 7.04 7.80
N THR A 208 -5.56 6.00 7.46
CA THR A 208 -6.99 5.93 7.81
C THR A 208 -7.19 6.06 9.32
N ALA A 209 -6.45 5.29 10.12
CA ALA A 209 -6.55 5.35 11.58
C ALA A 209 -6.12 6.72 12.15
N THR A 210 -5.12 7.38 11.56
CA THR A 210 -4.72 8.74 11.95
C THR A 210 -5.82 9.75 11.70
N LEU A 211 -6.49 9.69 10.54
CA LEU A 211 -7.61 10.58 10.23
C LEU A 211 -8.82 10.34 11.16
N GLU A 212 -9.12 9.08 11.48
CA GLU A 212 -10.18 8.72 12.42
C GLU A 212 -9.87 9.27 13.82
N ALA A 213 -8.65 9.01 14.33
CA ALA A 213 -8.21 9.52 15.62
C ALA A 213 -8.27 11.05 15.68
N TYR A 214 -7.84 11.74 14.62
CA TYR A 214 -7.89 13.20 14.54
C TYR A 214 -9.33 13.71 14.52
N SER A 215 -10.19 13.11 13.72
CA SER A 215 -11.60 13.51 13.58
C SER A 215 -12.37 13.35 14.90
N GLN A 216 -12.09 12.29 15.66
CA GLN A 216 -12.68 12.01 16.97
C GLN A 216 -12.01 12.79 18.11
N ASN A 217 -10.94 13.55 17.83
CA ASN A 217 -10.06 14.14 18.83
C ASN A 217 -9.57 13.12 19.88
N SER A 218 -9.33 11.88 19.44
CA SER A 218 -8.80 10.81 20.29
C SER A 218 -7.46 11.25 20.87
N GLN A 219 -7.26 11.01 22.17
CA GLN A 219 -6.06 11.45 22.90
C GLN A 219 -5.75 12.95 22.75
N GLN A 220 -6.75 13.77 22.43
CA GLN A 220 -6.63 15.23 22.27
C GLN A 220 -5.75 15.68 21.09
N ILE A 221 -5.45 14.80 20.11
CA ILE A 221 -4.54 15.13 19.00
C ILE A 221 -5.09 16.20 18.04
N LYS A 222 -6.41 16.47 18.05
CA LYS A 222 -6.98 17.57 17.26
C LYS A 222 -6.70 18.92 17.90
N THR A 223 -6.72 18.98 19.22
CA THR A 223 -6.58 20.23 19.99
C THR A 223 -5.15 20.53 20.39
N ASP A 224 -4.35 19.51 20.67
CA ASP A 224 -2.98 19.62 21.18
C ASP A 224 -1.95 19.26 20.10
N GLU A 225 -1.08 20.22 19.74
CA GLU A 225 -0.09 20.06 18.68
C GLU A 225 1.05 19.11 19.06
N GLU A 226 1.46 19.08 20.32
CA GLU A 226 2.52 18.18 20.79
C GLU A 226 2.02 16.73 20.75
N LYS A 227 0.77 16.49 21.18
CA LYS A 227 0.15 15.16 21.08
C LYS A 227 -0.03 14.72 19.64
N LEU A 228 -0.39 15.64 18.74
CA LEU A 228 -0.44 15.35 17.31
C LEU A 228 0.93 14.96 16.76
N ALA A 229 1.98 15.72 17.09
CA ALA A 229 3.34 15.45 16.65
C ALA A 229 3.83 14.09 17.16
N ASN A 230 3.56 13.76 18.43
CA ASN A 230 3.89 12.47 19.01
C ASN A 230 3.13 11.31 18.33
N HIS A 231 1.83 11.47 18.08
CA HIS A 231 1.04 10.49 17.32
C HIS A 231 1.64 10.26 15.93
N MET A 232 2.03 11.33 15.23
CA MET A 232 2.68 11.19 13.93
C MET A 232 4.04 10.48 14.05
N ASN A 233 4.85 10.81 15.07
CA ASN A 233 6.14 10.18 15.31
C ASN A 233 6.01 8.67 15.60
N ASP A 234 5.05 8.28 16.41
CA ASP A 234 4.81 6.87 16.73
C ASP A 234 4.41 6.03 15.51
N ASN A 235 3.76 6.67 14.52
CA ASN A 235 3.19 5.98 13.36
C ASN A 235 3.98 6.17 12.05
N TYR A 236 4.83 7.20 11.92
CA TYR A 236 5.47 7.59 10.65
C TYR A 236 6.95 7.97 10.76
N LYS A 237 7.60 7.70 11.89
CA LYS A 237 9.05 7.93 12.02
C LYS A 237 9.84 7.05 11.05
N GLU A 238 9.51 5.76 10.99
CA GLU A 238 10.16 4.77 10.12
C GLU A 238 9.12 3.81 9.50
N PHE A 239 9.53 2.97 8.55
CA PHE A 239 8.62 1.98 7.96
C PHE A 239 8.04 1.00 8.99
N ASP A 240 8.82 0.67 10.02
CA ASP A 240 8.39 -0.24 11.08
C ASP A 240 7.33 0.37 12.01
N SER A 241 7.24 1.70 12.05
CA SER A 241 6.21 2.44 12.79
C SER A 241 4.80 2.25 12.20
N LEU A 242 4.69 1.88 10.92
CA LEU A 242 3.39 1.71 10.26
C LEU A 242 2.62 0.54 10.89
N LYS A 243 1.30 0.67 11.06
CA LYS A 243 0.46 -0.40 11.61
C LYS A 243 0.57 -1.69 10.81
N SER A 244 0.58 -2.83 11.50
CA SER A 244 0.51 -4.15 10.88
C SER A 244 -0.82 -4.36 10.16
N ILE A 245 -0.85 -5.22 9.15
CA ILE A 245 -2.07 -5.54 8.38
C ILE A 245 -3.02 -6.42 9.22
N HIS A 246 -2.50 -7.15 10.19
CA HIS A 246 -3.26 -8.05 11.08
C HIS A 246 -3.96 -7.32 12.22
#